data_AF-A0AAV5ZG61-F1
#
_entry.id   AF-A0AAV5ZG61-F1
#
_cell.length_a   1.000
_cell.length_b   1.000
_cell.length_c   1.000
_cell.angle_alpha   90.00
_cell.angle_beta   90.00
_cell.angle_gamma   90.00
#
_symmetry.space_group_name_H-M   'P 1'
#
loop_
_entity.id
_entity.type
_entity.pdbx_description
1 polymer ?
#
loop_
_entity_poly.entity_id
_entity_poly.type
_entity_poly.pdbx_seq_one_letter_code
_entity_poly.pdbx_strand_id
1 'polypeptide(L)'
;MTTSRAPNGDGVAGRLLLVVDAAASPEVQQACAEAAARLAERAGMPVSVAAVPVARLDTLNDALRRDAEARRREYAPAAPADPGAPMSSAPFVWTADGRPDWGSMWTTFCELALYGGPPQRGPESALRGPQTTPRAAAGPASDSDVAMLAEMRRGIWETTGLYAESATPGWLTITCDSPTMAAWMCAAIILENVDARVEEDRLLVPAGPGYTLKDEVKSIITVVAKTHHYWQAHVTGGEPA
;
A
#
# COMPACT_ATOMS: atom_id res chain seq x y z
N MET A 1 -18.28 -42.64 -18.14
CA MET A 1 -18.28 -42.08 -16.77
C MET A 1 -16.84 -42.07 -16.30
N THR A 2 -16.15 -40.98 -16.05
CA THR A 2 -16.44 -39.54 -16.14
C THR A 2 -15.07 -38.89 -16.31
N THR A 3 -14.92 -38.15 -17.40
CA THR A 3 -13.78 -37.28 -17.70
C THR A 3 -13.75 -36.14 -16.69
N SER A 4 -12.67 -36.02 -15.91
CA SER A 4 -12.43 -34.83 -15.10
C SER A 4 -11.84 -33.75 -16.00
N ARG A 5 -12.71 -32.87 -16.50
CA ARG A 5 -12.37 -31.63 -17.18
C ARG A 5 -11.91 -30.62 -16.12
N ALA A 6 -10.60 -30.36 -16.07
CA ALA A 6 -10.07 -29.23 -15.31
C ALA A 6 -10.51 -27.90 -15.97
N PRO A 7 -10.76 -26.84 -15.19
CA PRO A 7 -11.34 -25.59 -15.69
C PRO A 7 -10.36 -24.83 -16.58
N ASN A 8 -10.88 -24.26 -17.67
CA ASN A 8 -10.20 -23.30 -18.53
C ASN A 8 -9.57 -22.18 -17.68
N GLY A 9 -8.24 -22.16 -17.61
CA GLY A 9 -7.49 -20.99 -17.21
C GLY A 9 -7.42 -20.00 -18.37
N ASP A 10 -8.47 -19.19 -18.55
CA ASP A 10 -8.52 -18.06 -19.50
C ASP A 10 -7.70 -16.85 -18.99
N GLY A 11 -6.52 -17.12 -18.44
CA GLY A 11 -5.57 -16.12 -17.98
C GLY A 11 -4.40 -15.96 -18.95
N VAL A 12 -3.94 -14.72 -19.15
CA VAL A 12 -2.74 -14.38 -19.93
C VAL A 12 -1.44 -14.84 -19.24
N ALA A 13 -1.50 -15.21 -17.96
CA ALA A 13 -0.35 -15.70 -17.21
C ALA A 13 0.20 -17.01 -17.80
N GLY A 14 1.51 -17.07 -18.03
CA GLY A 14 2.21 -18.30 -18.46
C GLY A 14 2.10 -18.65 -19.95
N ARG A 15 1.76 -17.70 -20.84
CA ARG A 15 1.74 -17.89 -22.31
C ARG A 15 2.46 -16.77 -23.05
N LEU A 16 2.91 -17.06 -24.27
CA LEU A 16 3.45 -16.09 -25.21
C LEU A 16 2.32 -15.51 -26.07
N LEU A 17 2.45 -14.24 -26.48
CA LEU A 17 1.48 -13.58 -27.35
C LEU A 17 2.19 -13.06 -28.62
N LEU A 18 1.67 -13.47 -29.78
CA LEU A 18 2.06 -12.91 -31.08
C LEU A 18 0.97 -11.92 -31.52
N VAL A 19 1.32 -10.64 -31.65
CA VAL A 19 0.36 -9.60 -32.02
C VAL A 19 0.50 -9.25 -33.50
N VAL A 20 -0.61 -9.23 -34.22
CA VAL A 20 -0.69 -8.93 -35.65
C VAL A 20 -1.69 -7.81 -35.88
N ASP A 21 -1.50 -7.01 -36.94
CA ASP A 21 -2.49 -6.00 -37.30
C ASP A 21 -3.81 -6.68 -37.72
N ALA A 22 -4.93 -6.20 -37.20
CA ALA A 22 -6.26 -6.66 -37.58
C ALA A 22 -6.57 -6.45 -39.07
N ALA A 23 -5.89 -5.49 -39.73
CA ALA A 23 -6.02 -5.25 -41.17
C ALA A 23 -5.16 -6.19 -42.04
N ALA A 24 -4.37 -7.10 -41.45
CA ALA A 24 -3.53 -8.02 -42.21
C ALA A 24 -4.36 -8.99 -43.07
N SER A 25 -3.82 -9.35 -44.24
CA SER A 25 -4.50 -10.28 -45.15
C SER A 25 -4.65 -11.69 -44.52
N PRO A 26 -5.62 -12.50 -44.98
CA PRO A 26 -5.80 -13.86 -44.48
C PRO A 26 -4.55 -14.73 -44.60
N GLU A 27 -3.74 -14.54 -45.65
CA GLU A 27 -2.49 -15.27 -45.86
C GLU A 27 -1.45 -14.91 -44.79
N VAL A 28 -1.38 -13.63 -44.41
CA VAL A 28 -0.50 -13.16 -43.34
C VAL A 28 -0.97 -13.69 -41.99
N GLN A 29 -2.29 -13.67 -41.72
CA GLN A 29 -2.85 -14.22 -40.49
C GLN A 29 -2.57 -15.73 -40.36
N GLN A 30 -2.70 -16.48 -41.46
CA GLN A 30 -2.40 -17.90 -41.52
C GLN A 30 -0.90 -18.17 -41.26
N ALA A 31 -0.01 -17.41 -41.90
CA ALA A 31 1.43 -17.53 -41.67
C ALA A 31 1.80 -17.24 -40.20
N CYS A 32 1.13 -16.28 -39.56
CA CYS A 32 1.31 -15.97 -38.14
C CYS A 32 0.80 -17.09 -37.23
N ALA A 33 -0.33 -17.73 -37.55
CA ALA A 33 -0.84 -18.88 -36.81
C ALA A 33 0.16 -20.06 -36.85
N GLU A 34 0.73 -20.34 -38.01
CA GLU A 34 1.76 -21.38 -38.16
C GLU A 34 3.05 -21.03 -37.41
N ALA A 35 3.47 -19.77 -37.45
CA ALA A 35 4.64 -19.29 -36.70
C ALA A 35 4.42 -19.43 -35.18
N ALA A 36 3.22 -19.12 -34.69
CA ALA A 36 2.86 -19.28 -33.29
C ALA A 36 2.91 -20.76 -32.86
N ALA A 37 2.39 -21.68 -33.68
CA ALA A 37 2.46 -23.12 -33.41
C ALA A 37 3.91 -23.61 -33.29
N ARG A 38 4.76 -23.27 -34.26
CA ARG A 38 6.20 -23.63 -34.25
C ARG A 38 6.94 -23.03 -33.05
N LEU A 39 6.60 -21.81 -32.65
CA LEU A 39 7.19 -21.17 -31.48
C LEU A 39 6.75 -21.85 -30.18
N ALA A 40 5.49 -22.26 -30.09
CA ALA A 40 4.95 -22.94 -28.91
C ALA A 40 5.68 -24.26 -28.64
N GLU A 41 5.89 -25.07 -29.69
CA GLU A 41 6.64 -26.32 -29.62
C GLU A 41 8.08 -26.09 -29.13
N ARG A 42 8.76 -25.09 -29.69
CA ARG A 42 10.16 -24.79 -29.35
C ARG A 42 10.32 -24.22 -27.94
N ALA A 43 9.38 -23.39 -27.51
CA ALA A 43 9.44 -22.73 -26.21
C ALA A 43 8.88 -23.59 -25.06
N GLY A 44 8.13 -24.65 -25.37
CA GLY A 44 7.41 -25.44 -24.36
C GLY A 44 6.31 -24.63 -23.66
N MET A 45 5.82 -23.55 -24.29
CA MET A 45 4.82 -22.63 -23.73
C MET A 45 3.71 -22.38 -24.75
N PRO A 46 2.44 -22.24 -24.35
CA PRO A 46 1.37 -21.86 -25.27
C PRO A 46 1.67 -20.50 -25.92
N VAL A 47 1.43 -20.39 -27.23
CA VAL A 47 1.50 -19.11 -27.97
C VAL A 47 0.12 -18.80 -28.53
N SER A 48 -0.42 -17.62 -28.23
CA SER A 48 -1.70 -17.16 -28.79
C SER A 48 -1.46 -16.02 -29.78
N VAL A 49 -2.21 -16.01 -30.89
CA VAL A 49 -2.18 -14.90 -31.86
C VAL A 49 -3.32 -13.94 -31.54
N ALA A 50 -3.01 -12.65 -31.41
CA ALA A 50 -3.98 -11.59 -31.22
C ALA A 50 -3.97 -10.62 -32.41
N ALA A 51 -5.12 -10.45 -33.05
CA ALA A 51 -5.34 -9.43 -34.07
C ALA A 51 -5.76 -8.12 -33.40
N VAL A 52 -5.00 -7.05 -33.61
CA VAL A 52 -5.20 -5.74 -32.96
C VAL A 52 -5.12 -4.64 -34.00
N PRO A 53 -6.05 -3.67 -34.04
CA PRO A 53 -5.97 -2.55 -34.99
C PRO A 53 -4.66 -1.75 -34.83
N VAL A 54 -4.06 -1.30 -35.93
CA VAL A 54 -2.79 -0.55 -35.94
C VAL A 54 -2.77 0.63 -34.97
N ALA A 55 -3.85 1.41 -34.84
CA ALA A 55 -3.90 2.54 -33.90
C ALA A 55 -3.74 2.11 -32.42
N ARG A 56 -4.26 0.92 -32.06
CA ARG A 56 -4.03 0.33 -30.73
C ARG A 56 -2.64 -0.29 -30.62
N LEU A 57 -2.11 -0.84 -31.70
CA LEU A 57 -0.72 -1.30 -31.74
C LEU A 57 0.24 -0.15 -31.47
N ASP A 58 0.04 1.02 -32.09
CA ASP A 58 0.87 2.21 -31.87
C ASP A 58 0.81 2.68 -30.42
N THR A 59 -0.39 2.73 -29.83
CA THR A 59 -0.57 3.06 -28.41
C THR A 59 0.14 2.04 -27.50
N LEU A 60 0.09 0.75 -27.86
CA LEU A 60 0.77 -0.31 -27.13
C LEU A 60 2.27 -0.33 -27.41
N ASN A 61 2.74 0.17 -28.56
CA ASN A 61 4.13 0.14 -28.98
C ASN A 61 5.02 0.91 -28.01
N ASP A 62 4.53 2.07 -27.53
CA ASP A 62 5.20 2.86 -26.50
C ASP A 62 5.27 2.12 -25.16
N ALA A 63 4.29 1.27 -24.84
CA ALA A 63 4.34 0.42 -23.66
C ALA A 63 5.25 -0.80 -23.88
N LEU A 64 5.21 -1.44 -25.05
CA LEU A 64 5.93 -2.67 -25.38
C LEU A 64 7.42 -2.44 -25.66
N ARG A 65 7.78 -1.29 -26.24
CA ARG A 65 9.16 -0.85 -26.48
C ARG A 65 9.80 -0.17 -25.27
N ARG A 66 9.01 0.22 -24.26
CA ARG A 66 9.55 0.69 -22.98
C ARG A 66 10.32 -0.47 -22.36
N ASP A 67 11.63 -0.39 -22.56
CA ASP A 67 12.65 -1.34 -22.13
C ASP A 67 12.35 -1.84 -20.72
N ALA A 68 12.56 -3.14 -20.49
CA ALA A 68 12.35 -3.72 -19.16
C ALA A 68 13.21 -3.01 -18.10
N GLU A 69 14.30 -2.37 -18.51
CA GLU A 69 15.14 -1.51 -17.69
C GLU A 69 14.57 -0.10 -17.48
N ALA A 70 13.87 0.48 -18.46
CA ALA A 70 13.14 1.74 -18.33
C ALA A 70 11.93 1.60 -17.39
N ARG A 71 11.16 0.51 -17.50
CA ARG A 71 10.09 0.18 -16.53
C ARG A 71 10.66 -0.07 -15.14
N ARG A 72 11.84 -0.71 -15.04
CA ARG A 72 12.55 -0.88 -13.78
C ARG A 72 13.10 0.43 -13.22
N ARG A 73 13.45 1.44 -14.03
CA ARG A 73 13.89 2.77 -13.54
C ARG A 73 12.74 3.67 -13.13
N GLU A 74 11.62 3.59 -13.85
CA GLU A 74 10.39 4.33 -13.53
C GLU A 74 9.77 3.84 -12.21
N TYR A 75 9.99 2.57 -11.86
CA TYR A 75 9.66 1.95 -10.57
C TYR A 75 10.88 1.61 -9.70
N ALA A 76 12.09 2.00 -10.10
CA ALA A 76 13.24 1.82 -9.24
C ALA A 76 13.07 2.87 -8.14
N PRO A 77 13.00 2.49 -6.86
CA PRO A 77 13.24 3.47 -5.83
C PRO A 77 14.57 4.16 -6.17
N ALA A 78 14.64 5.48 -5.97
CA ALA A 78 15.90 6.18 -6.00
C ALA A 78 16.92 5.38 -5.18
N ALA A 79 18.18 5.31 -5.65
CA ALA A 79 19.23 4.56 -4.97
C ALA A 79 19.11 4.78 -3.45
N PRO A 80 18.98 3.70 -2.65
CA PRO A 80 18.55 3.88 -1.28
C PRO A 80 19.50 4.84 -0.57
N ALA A 81 18.94 5.95 -0.06
CA ALA A 81 19.47 6.47 1.19
C ALA A 81 19.51 5.27 2.15
N ASP A 82 20.61 5.12 2.88
CA ASP A 82 20.87 4.01 3.81
C ASP A 82 19.55 3.37 4.32
N PRO A 83 19.22 2.11 3.95
CA PRO A 83 17.93 1.50 4.27
C PRO A 83 17.69 1.37 5.79
N GLY A 84 18.71 1.62 6.61
CA GLY A 84 18.59 1.75 8.06
C GLY A 84 18.36 3.18 8.58
N ALA A 85 18.45 4.21 7.74
CA ALA A 85 18.25 5.60 8.14
C ALA A 85 16.75 5.95 8.13
N PRO A 86 16.12 6.16 9.31
CA PRO A 86 14.74 6.62 9.36
C PRO A 86 14.63 8.00 8.71
N MET A 87 13.49 8.29 8.08
CA MET A 87 13.20 9.66 7.67
C MET A 87 13.20 10.56 8.91
N SER A 88 13.81 11.75 8.78
CA SER A 88 13.72 12.76 9.83
C SER A 88 12.25 13.14 10.04
N SER A 89 11.70 12.86 11.22
CA SER A 89 10.34 13.26 11.56
C SER A 89 10.24 14.78 11.68
N ALA A 90 9.13 15.38 11.22
CA ALA A 90 8.86 16.81 11.39
C ALA A 90 9.04 17.24 12.87
N PRO A 91 9.66 18.39 13.17
CA PRO A 91 9.82 18.84 14.57
C PRO A 91 8.45 19.06 15.23
N PHE A 92 8.40 18.93 16.56
CA PHE A 92 7.16 19.24 17.28
C PHE A 92 6.84 20.73 17.18
N VAL A 93 5.61 21.03 16.77
CA VAL A 93 4.95 22.31 17.00
C VAL A 93 4.16 22.19 18.30
N TRP A 94 4.24 23.20 19.15
CA TRP A 94 3.59 23.19 20.47
C TRP A 94 2.56 24.30 20.57
N THR A 95 1.41 23.98 21.14
CA THR A 95 0.36 24.93 21.49
C THR A 95 0.74 25.71 22.76
N ALA A 96 0.00 26.79 23.04
CA ALA A 96 0.24 27.65 24.21
C ALA A 96 0.06 26.93 25.57
N ASP A 97 -0.75 25.87 25.61
CA ASP A 97 -0.93 24.99 26.77
C ASP A 97 0.15 23.90 26.89
N GLY A 98 1.17 23.91 26.03
CA GLY A 98 2.33 23.01 26.11
C GLY A 98 2.09 21.61 25.56
N ARG A 99 1.06 21.43 24.72
CA ARG A 99 0.76 20.16 24.04
C ARG A 99 1.20 20.21 22.57
N PRO A 100 1.41 19.06 21.90
CA PRO A 100 1.69 19.07 20.47
C PRO A 100 0.51 19.63 19.68
N ASP A 101 0.78 20.53 18.74
CA ASP A 101 -0.20 20.97 17.74
C ASP A 101 -0.14 19.99 16.55
N TRP A 102 -0.92 18.92 16.62
CA TRP A 102 -0.88 17.87 15.59
C TRP A 102 -1.42 18.35 14.24
N GLY A 103 -2.45 19.20 14.25
CA GLY A 103 -3.06 19.73 13.03
C GLY A 103 -2.13 20.65 12.23
N SER A 104 -1.24 21.39 12.93
CA SER A 104 -0.30 22.31 12.29
C SER A 104 1.12 21.73 12.13
N MET A 105 1.40 20.53 12.66
CA MET A 105 2.75 19.95 12.64
C MET A 105 3.27 19.62 11.23
N TRP A 106 2.37 19.32 10.29
CA TRP A 106 2.72 18.98 8.91
C TRP A 106 2.09 19.97 7.94
N THR A 107 2.93 20.64 7.14
CA THR A 107 2.49 21.66 6.17
C THR A 107 2.38 21.12 4.74
N THR A 108 3.16 20.09 4.40
CA THR A 108 3.06 19.34 3.14
C THR A 108 3.24 17.83 3.41
N PHE A 109 2.25 17.01 3.03
CA PHE A 109 2.37 15.55 3.11
C PHE A 109 3.13 14.95 1.91
N CYS A 110 3.59 15.82 0.98
CA CYS A 110 4.35 15.45 -0.22
C CYS A 110 5.80 15.02 0.07
N GLU A 111 6.36 15.30 1.25
CA GLU A 111 7.71 14.85 1.62
C GLU A 111 7.78 13.37 2.06
N LEU A 112 6.63 12.67 2.08
CA LEU A 112 6.49 11.32 2.63
C LEU A 112 6.13 10.26 1.58
N ALA A 113 6.70 10.31 0.36
CA ALA A 113 6.29 9.47 -0.78
C ALA A 113 5.73 8.07 -0.43
N LEU A 114 4.44 7.83 -0.76
CA LEU A 114 3.81 6.49 -0.69
C LEU A 114 4.53 5.48 -1.59
N TYR A 115 5.14 5.97 -2.67
CA TYR A 115 5.93 5.20 -3.62
C TYR A 115 7.28 5.89 -3.84
N GLY A 116 8.38 5.19 -3.53
CA GLY A 116 9.75 5.60 -3.88
C GLY A 116 10.55 6.31 -2.79
N GLY A 117 9.98 6.60 -1.61
CA GLY A 117 10.70 7.04 -0.41
C GLY A 117 10.92 5.90 0.59
N PRO A 118 11.91 6.00 1.50
CA PRO A 118 12.05 5.02 2.58
C PRO A 118 10.83 5.05 3.52
N PRO A 119 10.47 3.93 4.15
CA PRO A 119 9.37 3.90 5.12
C PRO A 119 9.67 4.83 6.30
N GLN A 120 8.61 5.32 6.95
CA GLN A 120 8.75 6.19 8.13
C GLN A 120 9.60 5.55 9.23
N ARG A 121 9.44 4.24 9.44
CA ARG A 121 10.26 3.45 10.37
C ARG A 121 11.08 2.43 9.62
N GLY A 122 12.33 2.22 10.03
CA GLY A 122 13.14 1.10 9.55
C GLY A 122 12.65 -0.25 10.10
N PRO A 123 12.99 -1.39 9.48
CA PRO A 123 12.53 -2.72 9.91
C PRO A 123 12.88 -3.08 11.36
N GLU A 124 14.05 -2.65 11.83
CA GLU A 124 14.55 -2.87 13.20
C GLU A 124 13.79 -2.06 14.26
N SER A 125 13.01 -1.07 13.84
CA SER A 125 12.17 -0.23 14.68
C SER A 125 10.70 -0.40 14.29
N ALA A 126 10.29 -1.55 13.74
CA ALA A 126 8.89 -1.77 13.42
C ALA A 126 7.99 -1.73 14.68
N LEU A 127 6.85 -1.05 14.61
CA LEU A 127 5.86 -1.08 15.70
C LEU A 127 4.99 -2.32 15.54
N ARG A 128 5.12 -3.24 16.50
CA ARG A 128 4.42 -4.52 16.46
C ARG A 128 3.16 -4.50 17.32
N GLY A 129 2.13 -5.19 16.84
CA GLY A 129 0.96 -5.50 17.64
C GLY A 129 1.31 -6.43 18.81
N PRO A 130 0.42 -6.56 19.81
CA PRO A 130 0.60 -7.52 20.89
C PRO A 130 0.83 -8.93 20.32
N GLN A 131 1.91 -9.55 20.78
CA GLN A 131 2.22 -10.95 20.45
C GLN A 131 1.16 -11.85 21.10
N THR A 132 0.67 -12.85 20.38
CA THR A 132 -0.36 -13.81 20.83
C THR A 132 0.10 -14.77 21.94
N THR A 133 1.25 -14.51 22.59
CA THR A 133 1.62 -15.23 23.80
C THR A 133 0.66 -14.85 24.93
N PRO A 134 0.16 -15.81 25.74
CA PRO A 134 -0.61 -15.50 26.93
C PRO A 134 0.29 -14.77 27.92
N ARG A 135 0.35 -13.44 27.83
CA ARG A 135 0.98 -12.64 28.87
C ARG A 135 0.02 -12.70 30.06
N ALA A 136 0.53 -13.16 31.20
CA ALA A 136 -0.12 -12.99 32.49
C ALA A 136 -0.69 -11.57 32.55
N ALA A 137 -1.97 -11.45 32.88
CA ALA A 137 -2.73 -10.20 32.87
C ALA A 137 -1.81 -9.04 33.28
N ALA A 138 -1.43 -8.22 32.31
CA ALA A 138 -0.70 -7.00 32.61
C ALA A 138 -1.54 -6.25 33.65
N GLY A 139 -0.90 -5.72 34.70
CA GLY A 139 -1.58 -4.95 35.72
C GLY A 139 -2.38 -3.78 35.12
N PRO A 140 -3.17 -3.06 35.93
CA PRO A 140 -3.91 -1.90 35.44
C PRO A 140 -2.96 -0.95 34.69
N ALA A 141 -3.45 -0.40 33.57
CA ALA A 141 -2.67 0.54 32.76
C ALA A 141 -2.16 1.68 33.63
N SER A 142 -0.90 2.09 33.43
CA SER A 142 -0.35 3.21 34.19
C SER A 142 -1.00 4.53 33.76
N ASP A 143 -0.97 5.56 34.61
CA ASP A 143 -1.44 6.90 34.26
C ASP A 143 -0.76 7.44 32.98
N SER A 144 0.51 7.08 32.78
CA SER A 144 1.25 7.41 31.55
C SER A 144 0.67 6.70 30.33
N ASP A 145 0.35 5.41 30.42
CA ASP A 145 -0.26 4.67 29.31
C ASP A 145 -1.62 5.26 28.93
N VAL A 146 -2.43 5.60 29.93
CA VAL A 146 -3.73 6.26 29.73
C VAL A 146 -3.56 7.61 29.05
N ALA A 147 -2.59 8.42 29.50
CA ALA A 147 -2.30 9.72 28.88
C ALA A 147 -1.82 9.59 27.43
N MET A 148 -0.96 8.61 27.13
CA MET A 148 -0.45 8.38 25.77
C MET A 148 -1.53 7.85 24.83
N LEU A 149 -2.41 6.97 25.30
CA LEU A 149 -3.60 6.54 24.54
C LEU A 149 -4.53 7.71 24.24
N ALA A 150 -4.79 8.57 25.23
CA ALA A 150 -5.59 9.78 25.04
C ALA A 150 -4.94 10.72 24.02
N GLU A 151 -3.61 10.83 24.04
CA GLU A 151 -2.85 11.66 23.12
C GLU A 151 -2.87 11.11 21.68
N MET A 152 -2.75 9.80 21.50
CA MET A 152 -2.91 9.14 20.19
C MET A 152 -4.29 9.42 19.59
N ARG A 153 -5.36 9.24 20.40
CA ARG A 153 -6.74 9.50 19.97
C ARG A 153 -6.94 10.96 19.55
N ARG A 154 -6.40 11.90 20.33
CA ARG A 154 -6.46 13.33 20.01
C ARG A 154 -5.72 13.65 18.72
N GLY A 155 -4.47 13.19 18.57
CA GLY A 155 -3.68 13.49 17.38
C GLY A 155 -4.27 12.91 16.10
N ILE A 156 -4.83 11.69 16.16
CA ILE A 156 -5.56 11.10 15.02
C ILE A 156 -6.77 11.95 14.67
N TRP A 157 -7.58 12.36 15.66
CA TRP A 157 -8.73 13.22 15.43
C TRP A 157 -8.35 14.57 14.81
N GLU A 158 -7.35 15.24 15.35
CA GLU A 158 -6.92 16.57 14.86
C GLU A 158 -6.33 16.54 13.45
N THR A 159 -5.70 15.43 13.06
CA THR A 159 -5.06 15.30 11.75
C THR A 159 -5.96 14.72 10.67
N THR A 160 -6.92 13.88 11.05
CA THR A 160 -7.74 13.12 10.08
C THR A 160 -9.24 13.33 10.22
N GLY A 161 -9.72 13.75 11.40
CA GLY A 161 -11.15 13.75 11.74
C GLY A 161 -11.73 12.36 12.01
N LEU A 162 -10.91 11.29 12.03
CA LEU A 162 -11.38 9.93 12.32
C LEU A 162 -11.45 9.68 13.82
N TYR A 163 -12.50 8.97 14.25
CA TYR A 163 -12.70 8.61 15.65
C TYR A 163 -11.87 7.37 16.03
N ALA A 164 -11.16 7.45 17.16
CA ALA A 164 -10.34 6.36 17.68
C ALA A 164 -10.72 5.98 19.13
N GLU A 165 -10.70 4.69 19.42
CA GLU A 165 -11.03 4.10 20.73
C GLU A 165 -10.16 2.89 21.09
N SER A 166 -9.96 2.66 22.38
CA SER A 166 -9.17 1.54 22.91
C SER A 166 -10.06 0.36 23.29
N ALA A 167 -10.75 -0.22 22.30
CA ALA A 167 -11.69 -1.32 22.52
C ALA A 167 -10.99 -2.68 22.79
N THR A 168 -9.82 -2.88 22.19
CA THR A 168 -9.08 -4.14 22.25
C THR A 168 -7.71 -3.92 22.94
N PRO A 169 -7.36 -4.68 23.99
CA PRO A 169 -6.08 -4.50 24.67
C PRO A 169 -4.87 -4.57 23.71
N GLY A 170 -3.99 -3.57 23.80
CA GLY A 170 -2.80 -3.45 22.95
C GLY A 170 -3.07 -2.94 21.53
N TRP A 171 -4.32 -2.65 21.20
CA TRP A 171 -4.73 -2.07 19.91
C TRP A 171 -5.54 -0.79 20.12
N LEU A 172 -5.33 0.18 19.25
CA LEU A 172 -6.20 1.33 19.07
C LEU A 172 -7.03 1.09 17.82
N THR A 173 -8.36 1.16 17.97
CA THR A 173 -9.33 0.97 16.89
C THR A 173 -9.72 2.33 16.35
N ILE A 174 -9.60 2.53 15.04
CA ILE A 174 -9.92 3.75 14.31
C ILE A 174 -11.09 3.44 13.39
N THR A 175 -12.15 4.23 13.47
CA THR A 175 -13.34 4.09 12.62
C THR A 175 -13.11 4.86 11.33
N CYS A 176 -13.04 4.15 10.21
CA CYS A 176 -12.91 4.73 8.88
C CYS A 176 -14.29 4.97 8.26
N ASP A 177 -14.36 5.83 7.24
CA ASP A 177 -15.63 6.14 6.56
C ASP A 177 -16.20 4.97 5.74
N SER A 178 -15.36 3.98 5.43
CA SER A 178 -15.78 2.78 4.71
C SER A 178 -14.83 1.60 4.93
N PRO A 179 -15.28 0.35 4.71
CA PRO A 179 -14.41 -0.82 4.69
C PRO A 179 -13.27 -0.73 3.67
N THR A 180 -13.51 -0.08 2.53
CA THR A 180 -12.49 0.12 1.49
C THR A 180 -11.37 1.03 1.99
N MET A 181 -11.72 2.13 2.66
CA MET A 181 -10.76 3.03 3.28
C MET A 181 -9.93 2.31 4.35
N ALA A 182 -10.59 1.56 5.25
CA ALA A 182 -9.92 0.80 6.30
C ALA A 182 -8.92 -0.21 5.73
N ALA A 183 -9.33 -0.98 4.71
CA ALA A 183 -8.46 -1.95 4.06
C ALA A 183 -7.28 -1.30 3.33
N TRP A 184 -7.51 -0.17 2.64
CA TRP A 184 -6.48 0.57 1.92
C TRP A 184 -5.45 1.16 2.88
N MET A 185 -5.91 1.85 3.93
CA MET A 185 -5.03 2.42 4.95
C MET A 185 -4.25 1.33 5.70
N CYS A 186 -4.88 0.20 6.02
CA CYS A 186 -4.21 -0.94 6.64
C CYS A 186 -3.01 -1.42 5.81
N ALA A 187 -3.21 -1.64 4.50
CA ALA A 187 -2.14 -2.05 3.61
C ALA A 187 -1.02 -1.01 3.54
N ALA A 188 -1.36 0.28 3.47
CA ALA A 188 -0.38 1.37 3.43
C ALA A 188 0.42 1.49 4.74
N ILE A 189 -0.22 1.35 5.90
CA ILE A 189 0.44 1.42 7.22
C ILE A 189 1.44 0.28 7.40
N ILE A 190 1.13 -0.93 6.92
CA ILE A 190 2.04 -2.08 6.96
C ILE A 190 3.33 -1.80 6.19
N LEU A 191 3.24 -1.11 5.05
CA LEU A 191 4.42 -0.72 4.26
C LEU A 191 5.33 0.28 5.00
N GLU A 192 4.82 0.96 6.01
CA GLU A 192 5.57 1.90 6.85
C GLU A 192 6.19 1.23 8.09
N ASN A 193 6.24 -0.11 8.12
CA ASN A 193 6.72 -0.93 9.24
C ASN A 193 5.94 -0.73 10.55
N VAL A 194 4.64 -0.49 10.44
CA VAL A 194 3.71 -0.49 11.58
C VAL A 194 2.70 -1.60 11.33
N ASP A 195 2.54 -2.53 12.29
CA ASP A 195 1.51 -3.55 12.17
C ASP A 195 0.14 -2.89 12.07
N ALA A 196 -0.76 -3.43 11.25
CA ALA A 196 -2.14 -2.98 11.17
C ALA A 196 -3.07 -4.16 10.92
N ARG A 197 -4.33 -4.04 11.34
CA ARG A 197 -5.40 -5.01 11.04
C ARG A 197 -6.66 -4.27 10.61
N VAL A 198 -7.52 -4.99 9.91
CA VAL A 198 -8.82 -4.48 9.48
C VAL A 198 -9.93 -5.42 9.91
N GLU A 199 -10.98 -4.86 10.48
CA GLU A 199 -12.23 -5.52 10.87
C GLU A 199 -13.39 -4.66 10.34
N GLU A 200 -13.97 -5.02 9.20
CA GLU A 200 -14.99 -4.20 8.51
C GLU A 200 -14.50 -2.77 8.21
N ASP A 201 -15.12 -1.75 8.81
CA ASP A 201 -14.75 -0.34 8.72
C ASP A 201 -13.74 0.10 9.79
N ARG A 202 -13.24 -0.85 10.58
CA ARG A 202 -12.31 -0.60 11.69
C ARG A 202 -10.89 -0.92 11.31
N LEU A 203 -10.02 0.09 11.41
CA LEU A 203 -8.58 -0.04 11.29
C LEU A 203 -7.97 -0.15 12.69
N LEU A 204 -7.21 -1.20 12.96
CA LEU A 204 -6.54 -1.40 14.24
C LEU A 204 -5.05 -1.16 14.10
N VAL A 205 -4.49 -0.30 14.95
CA VAL A 205 -3.05 -0.02 15.04
C VAL A 205 -2.51 -0.34 16.45
N PRO A 206 -1.22 -0.67 16.61
CA PRO A 206 -0.61 -0.97 17.90
C PRO A 206 -0.74 0.18 18.89
N ALA A 207 -1.09 -0.16 20.13
CA ALA A 207 -1.20 0.77 21.24
C ALA A 207 -0.79 0.06 22.54
N GLY A 208 0.48 -0.38 22.55
CA GLY A 208 1.06 -1.13 23.65
C GLY A 208 1.39 -0.28 24.88
N PRO A 209 1.60 -0.90 26.05
CA PRO A 209 2.09 -0.19 27.23
C PRO A 209 3.51 0.33 27.02
N GLY A 210 3.86 1.42 27.70
CA GLY A 210 5.19 2.03 27.66
C GLY A 210 5.47 2.90 26.43
N TYR A 211 4.47 3.15 25.59
CA TYR A 211 4.60 4.06 24.45
C TYR A 211 4.95 5.47 24.93
N THR A 212 5.83 6.14 24.19
CA THR A 212 6.28 7.48 24.52
C THR A 212 5.81 8.49 23.48
N LEU A 213 5.65 9.74 23.92
CA LEU A 213 5.19 10.83 23.05
C LEU A 213 6.08 11.01 21.82
N LYS A 214 7.40 11.03 22.03
CA LYS A 214 8.39 11.38 20.99
C LYS A 214 8.53 10.30 19.93
N ASP A 215 8.35 9.04 20.30
CA ASP A 215 8.67 7.91 19.43
C ASP A 215 7.41 7.18 18.93
N GLU A 216 6.80 6.33 19.75
CA GLU A 216 5.68 5.48 19.33
C GLU A 216 4.40 6.28 19.04
N VAL A 217 4.00 7.17 19.95
CA VAL A 217 2.75 7.96 19.82
C VAL A 217 2.81 8.83 18.57
N LYS A 218 3.89 9.60 18.42
CA LYS A 218 4.12 10.41 17.22
C LYS A 218 4.14 9.54 15.97
N SER A 219 4.78 8.37 16.02
CA SER A 219 4.88 7.50 14.85
C SER A 219 3.50 7.01 14.38
N ILE A 220 2.64 6.60 15.30
CA ILE A 220 1.28 6.16 14.99
C ILE A 220 0.43 7.31 14.42
N ILE A 221 0.47 8.49 15.04
CA ILE A 221 -0.30 9.65 14.54
C ILE A 221 0.18 10.02 13.13
N THR A 222 1.50 10.06 12.92
CA THR A 222 2.10 10.39 11.62
C THR A 222 1.66 9.43 10.53
N VAL A 223 1.74 8.10 10.78
CA VAL A 223 1.43 7.10 9.76
C VAL A 223 -0.06 7.09 9.41
N VAL A 224 -0.93 7.29 10.41
CA VAL A 224 -2.38 7.41 10.19
C VAL A 224 -2.71 8.68 9.41
N ALA A 225 -2.15 9.83 9.79
CA ALA A 225 -2.35 11.10 9.08
C ALA A 225 -1.87 11.03 7.62
N LYS A 226 -0.67 10.48 7.41
CA LYS A 226 -0.05 10.28 6.09
C LYS A 226 -0.93 9.42 5.19
N THR A 227 -1.33 8.24 5.67
CA THR A 227 -2.11 7.29 4.87
C THR A 227 -3.54 7.78 4.63
N HIS A 228 -4.14 8.47 5.60
CA HIS A 228 -5.42 9.14 5.44
C HIS A 228 -5.39 10.19 4.32
N HIS A 229 -4.36 11.06 4.33
CA HIS A 229 -4.21 12.09 3.30
C HIS A 229 -4.07 11.46 1.90
N TYR A 230 -3.32 10.37 1.77
CA TYR A 230 -3.21 9.66 0.49
C TYR A 230 -4.49 8.98 0.06
N TRP A 231 -5.26 8.43 1.00
CA TRP A 231 -6.60 7.93 0.67
C TRP A 231 -7.48 9.05 0.11
N GLN A 232 -7.52 10.22 0.75
CA GLN A 232 -8.27 11.38 0.27
C GLN A 232 -7.84 11.80 -1.14
N ALA A 233 -6.52 11.86 -1.40
CA ALA A 233 -5.98 12.14 -2.73
C ALA A 233 -6.34 11.04 -3.76
N HIS A 234 -6.34 9.78 -3.34
CA HIS A 234 -6.69 8.64 -4.19
C HIS A 234 -8.16 8.66 -4.62
N VAL A 235 -9.08 8.92 -3.71
CA VAL A 235 -10.52 8.97 -4.04
C VAL A 235 -10.92 10.23 -4.79
N THR A 236 -10.23 11.35 -4.58
CA THR A 236 -10.48 12.61 -5.32
C THR A 236 -9.84 12.62 -6.70
N GLY A 237 -8.83 11.78 -6.96
CA GLY A 237 -8.18 11.62 -8.26
C GLY A 237 -8.89 10.67 -9.24
N GLY A 238 -9.98 10.01 -8.83
CA GLY A 238 -10.83 9.17 -9.68
C GLY A 238 -12.01 9.96 -10.25
N GLU A 239 -11.81 10.59 -11.41
CA GLU A 239 -12.77 11.34 -12.26
C GLU A 239 -13.75 12.32 -11.57
N PRO A 240 -13.68 13.64 -11.85
CA PRO A 240 -14.83 14.51 -11.66
C PRO A 240 -15.90 14.18 -12.72
N ALA A 241 -17.16 14.19 -12.29
CA ALA A 241 -18.34 14.13 -13.17
C ALA A 241 -18.42 15.33 -14.13
#